data_AF-A0A7T1AP02-F1
#
_entry.id   AF-A0A7T1AP02-F1
#
_cell.length_a   1.000
_cell.length_b   1.000
_cell.length_c   1.000
_cell.angle_alpha   90.00
_cell.angle_beta   90.00
_cell.angle_gamma   90.00
#
_symmetry.space_group_name_H-M   'P 1'
#
loop_
_entity.id
_entity.type
_entity.pdbx_description
1 polymer ?
#
loop_
_entity_poly.entity_id
_entity_poly.type
_entity_poly.pdbx_seq_one_letter_code
_entity_poly.pdbx_strand_id
1 'polypeptide(L)'
;MVLSLATCEWITAHHHLLITGPTGVGKSYLANAFGYQACRLGYSVVNYRTSRFLDLVRGSRLDGRYPTLVRKIQKMRLLILDEF
;
A
#
# COMPACT_ATOMS: atom_id res chain seq x y z
N MET A 1 6.24 -8.44 -18.82
CA MET A 1 5.98 -8.86 -17.42
C MET A 1 5.72 -7.67 -16.49
N VAL A 2 6.51 -6.59 -16.48
CA VAL A 2 6.19 -5.39 -15.66
C VAL A 2 5.03 -4.57 -16.23
N LEU A 3 4.92 -4.47 -17.56
CA LEU A 3 3.85 -3.70 -18.24
C LEU A 3 2.44 -4.23 -17.92
N SER A 4 2.27 -5.53 -17.72
CA SER A 4 0.96 -6.10 -17.35
C SER A 4 0.54 -5.68 -15.94
N LEU A 5 1.47 -5.38 -15.03
CA LEU A 5 1.15 -4.86 -13.70
C LEU A 5 0.67 -3.41 -13.74
N ALA A 6 1.03 -2.65 -14.79
CA ALA A 6 0.60 -1.26 -14.96
C ALA A 6 -0.89 -1.12 -15.31
N THR A 7 -1.54 -2.20 -15.73
CA THR A 7 -3.01 -2.25 -15.90
C THR A 7 -3.76 -2.16 -14.57
N CYS A 8 -3.09 -2.47 -13.46
CA CYS A 8 -3.68 -2.62 -12.13
C CYS A 8 -4.80 -3.67 -12.05
N GLU A 9 -4.93 -4.59 -13.01
CA GLU A 9 -5.90 -5.70 -12.95
C GLU A 9 -5.65 -6.65 -11.77
N TRP A 10 -4.42 -6.72 -11.29
CA TRP A 10 -4.09 -7.46 -10.07
C TRP A 10 -4.80 -6.90 -8.83
N ILE A 11 -5.17 -5.61 -8.82
CA ILE A 11 -5.95 -4.99 -7.73
C ILE A 11 -7.39 -5.51 -7.74
N THR A 12 -7.99 -5.69 -8.91
CA THR A 12 -9.35 -6.25 -9.03
C THR A 12 -9.37 -7.76 -8.80
N ALA A 13 -8.27 -8.45 -9.14
CA ALA A 13 -8.06 -9.86 -8.82
C ALA A 13 -7.67 -10.12 -7.36
N HIS A 14 -7.58 -9.09 -6.51
CA HIS A 14 -7.18 -9.19 -5.09
C HIS A 14 -5.80 -9.86 -4.88
N HIS A 15 -4.87 -9.68 -5.81
CA HIS A 15 -3.50 -10.16 -5.67
C HIS A 15 -2.62 -9.16 -4.95
N HIS A 16 -1.68 -9.67 -4.15
CA HIS A 16 -0.66 -8.86 -3.50
C HIS A 16 0.56 -8.70 -4.41
N LEU A 17 1.13 -7.50 -4.45
CA LEU A 17 2.39 -7.24 -5.13
C LEU A 17 3.52 -7.09 -4.10
N LEU A 18 4.50 -7.99 -4.14
CA LEU A 18 5.69 -7.93 -3.31
C LEU A 18 6.89 -7.53 -4.18
N ILE A 19 7.52 -6.40 -3.85
CA ILE A 19 8.69 -5.87 -4.56
C ILE A 19 9.91 -6.04 -3.67
N THR A 20 10.82 -6.96 -4.01
CA THR A 20 12.05 -7.24 -3.27
C THR A 20 13.29 -6.90 -4.09
N GLY A 21 14.43 -6.72 -3.41
CA GLY A 21 15.71 -6.36 -4.04
C GLY A 21 16.58 -5.47 -3.14
N PRO A 22 17.85 -5.24 -3.50
CA PRO A 22 18.79 -4.44 -2.70
C PRO A 22 18.34 -2.98 -2.57
N THR A 23 18.84 -2.27 -1.56
CA THR A 23 18.54 -0.84 -1.36
C THR A 23 18.99 -0.02 -2.58
N GLY A 24 18.28 1.08 -2.88
CA GLY A 24 18.64 1.96 -4.00
C GLY A 24 18.19 1.52 -5.40
N VAL A 25 17.63 0.32 -5.60
CA VAL A 25 17.20 -0.15 -6.94
C VAL A 25 15.81 0.35 -7.40
N GLY A 26 15.24 1.34 -6.71
CA GLY A 26 13.96 1.95 -7.14
C GLY A 26 12.69 1.19 -6.74
N LYS A 27 12.72 0.31 -5.72
CA LYS A 27 11.52 -0.41 -5.23
C LYS A 27 10.41 0.54 -4.78
N SER A 28 10.76 1.53 -3.96
CA SER A 28 9.85 2.57 -3.49
C SER A 28 9.30 3.42 -4.64
N TYR A 29 10.13 3.66 -5.67
CA TYR A 29 9.69 4.34 -6.88
C TYR A 29 8.62 3.52 -7.62
N LEU A 30 8.85 2.22 -7.83
CA LEU A 30 7.86 1.34 -8.46
C LEU A 30 6.57 1.24 -7.64
N ALA A 31 6.65 1.09 -6.33
CA ALA A 31 5.47 1.07 -5.45
C ALA A 31 4.64 2.36 -5.61
N ASN A 32 5.30 3.53 -5.61
CA ASN A 32 4.62 4.81 -5.84
C ASN A 32 4.08 4.96 -7.26
N ALA A 33 4.79 4.47 -8.28
CA ALA A 33 4.31 4.50 -9.66
C ALA A 33 3.03 3.68 -9.84
N PHE A 34 2.96 2.47 -9.24
CA PHE A 34 1.74 1.68 -9.22
C PHE A 34 0.62 2.35 -8.42
N GLY A 35 0.93 2.96 -7.27
CA GLY A 35 -0.03 3.73 -6.49
C GLY A 35 -0.61 4.91 -7.28
N TYR A 36 0.25 5.66 -7.97
CA TYR A 36 -0.17 6.78 -8.82
C TYR A 36 -1.06 6.31 -9.97
N GLN A 37 -0.69 5.22 -10.64
CA GLN A 37 -1.49 4.64 -11.71
C GLN A 37 -2.85 4.13 -11.20
N ALA A 38 -2.89 3.50 -10.02
CA ALA A 38 -4.14 3.09 -9.38
C ALA A 38 -5.05 4.29 -9.07
N CYS A 39 -4.49 5.42 -8.59
CA CYS A 39 -5.23 6.66 -8.42
C CYS A 39 -5.80 7.18 -9.75
N ARG A 40 -5.03 7.12 -10.85
CA ARG A 40 -5.52 7.52 -12.19
C ARG A 40 -6.68 6.66 -12.68
N LEU A 41 -6.75 5.41 -12.26
CA LEU A 41 -7.84 4.49 -12.54
C LEU A 41 -9.03 4.65 -11.57
N GLY A 42 -8.99 5.62 -10.66
CA GLY A 42 -10.06 5.93 -9.71
C GLY A 42 -10.06 5.06 -8.44
N TYR A 43 -8.98 4.30 -8.19
CA TYR A 43 -8.87 3.51 -6.97
C TYR A 43 -8.47 4.38 -5.77
N SER A 44 -9.07 4.10 -4.61
CA SER A 44 -8.63 4.66 -3.33
C SER A 44 -7.32 4.00 -2.90
N VAL A 45 -6.26 4.80 -2.80
CA VAL A 45 -4.92 4.32 -2.45
C VAL A 45 -4.46 5.00 -1.16
N VAL A 46 -3.83 4.24 -0.27
CA VAL A 46 -3.11 4.79 0.88
C VAL A 46 -1.71 4.23 0.92
N ASN A 47 -0.73 5.09 1.20
CA ASN A 47 0.67 4.70 1.35
C ASN A 47 1.14 4.99 2.79
N TYR A 48 1.81 4.02 3.40
CA TYR A 48 2.50 4.17 4.68
C TYR A 48 3.93 3.64 4.59
N ARG A 49 4.83 4.25 5.35
CA ARG A 49 6.07 3.56 5.74
C ARG A 49 5.73 2.44 6.73
N THR A 50 6.29 1.25 6.54
CA THR A 50 5.96 0.05 7.33
C THR A 50 6.20 0.28 8.82
N SER A 51 7.34 0.86 9.19
CA SER A 51 7.68 1.20 10.59
C SER A 51 6.62 2.09 11.24
N ARG A 52 6.30 3.22 10.61
CA ARG A 52 5.28 4.17 11.10
C ARG A 52 3.88 3.55 11.15
N PHE A 53 3.55 2.67 10.21
CA PHE A 53 2.28 1.95 10.20
C PHE A 53 2.17 1.03 11.41
N LEU A 54 3.22 0.27 11.73
CA LEU A 54 3.25 -0.60 12.89
C LEU A 54 3.11 0.19 14.20
N ASP A 55 3.77 1.34 14.31
CA ASP A 55 3.64 2.22 15.47
C ASP A 55 2.22 2.80 15.59
N LEU A 56 1.62 3.22 14.48
CA LEU A 56 0.22 3.67 14.43
C LEU A 56 -0.74 2.56 14.89
N VAL A 57 -0.53 1.33 14.41
CA VAL A 57 -1.34 0.16 14.82
C VAL A 57 -1.18 -0.09 16.32
N ARG A 58 0.04 -0.07 16.85
CA ARG A 58 0.33 -0.26 18.28
C ARG A 58 -0.33 0.82 19.13
N GLY A 59 -0.14 2.11 18.81
CA GLY A 59 -0.75 3.22 19.54
C GLY A 59 -2.28 3.18 19.49
N SER A 60 -2.86 2.87 18.32
CA SER A 60 -4.33 2.80 18.18
C SER A 60 -4.99 1.71 19.03
N ARG A 61 -4.25 0.65 19.38
CA ARG A 61 -4.75 -0.40 20.28
C ARG A 61 -4.79 0.07 21.73
N LEU A 62 -3.85 0.93 22.14
CA LEU A 62 -3.79 1.49 23.50
C LEU A 62 -4.86 2.56 23.71
N ASP A 63 -5.09 3.41 22.71
CA ASP A 63 -5.99 4.56 22.81
C ASP A 63 -7.45 4.24 22.35
N GLY A 64 -7.76 2.98 22.06
CA GLY A 64 -9.09 2.53 21.60
C GLY A 64 -9.47 2.93 20.17
N ARG A 65 -8.55 3.54 19.41
CA ARG A 65 -8.78 4.03 18.02
C ARG A 65 -8.58 2.96 16.94
N TYR A 66 -8.19 1.75 17.32
CA TYR A 66 -7.93 0.64 16.40
C TYR A 66 -9.09 0.34 15.43
N PRO A 67 -10.37 0.29 15.86
CA PRO A 67 -11.48 0.04 14.94
C PRO A 67 -11.59 1.11 13.84
N THR A 68 -11.29 2.37 14.18
CA THR A 68 -11.32 3.49 13.23
C THR A 68 -10.21 3.37 12.20
N LEU A 69 -9.00 2.96 12.61
CA LEU A 69 -7.89 2.68 11.70
C LEU A 69 -8.23 1.55 10.74
N VAL A 70 -8.78 0.44 11.25
CA VAL A 70 -9.20 -0.70 10.42
C VAL A 70 -10.26 -0.29 9.40
N ARG A 71 -11.30 0.44 9.82
CA ARG A 71 -12.34 0.95 8.91
C ARG A 71 -11.76 1.88 7.84
N LYS A 72 -10.75 2.69 8.17
CA LYS A 72 -10.07 3.55 7.20
C LYS A 72 -9.36 2.73 6.13
N ILE A 73 -8.61 1.70 6.54
CA ILE A 73 -7.86 0.83 5.63
C ILE A 73 -8.80 -0.01 4.76
N GLN A 74 -9.87 -0.55 5.33
CA GLN A 74 -10.88 -1.35 4.60
C GLN A 74 -11.56 -0.59 3.45
N LYS A 75 -11.62 0.75 3.52
CA LYS A 75 -12.16 1.59 2.44
C LYS A 75 -11.16 1.84 1.30
N MET A 76 -9.90 1.48 1.49
CA MET A 76 -8.84 1.67 0.49
C MET A 76 -8.78 0.42 -0.39
N ARG A 77 -8.76 0.62 -1.70
CA ARG A 77 -8.57 -0.47 -2.67
C ARG A 77 -7.13 -0.92 -2.77
N LEU A 78 -6.18 -0.06 -2.43
CA LEU A 78 -4.76 -0.39 -2.39
C LEU A 78 -4.11 0.20 -1.13
N LEU A 79 -3.45 -0.66 -0.37
CA LEU A 79 -2.57 -0.30 0.74
C LEU A 79 -1.13 -0.56 0.32
N ILE A 80 -0.31 0.49 0.28
CA ILE A 80 1.13 0.39 0.02
C ILE A 80 1.86 0.49 1.36
N LEU A 81 2.74 -0.47 1.62
CA LEU A 81 3.66 -0.48 2.76
C LEU A 81 5.08 -0.42 2.20
N ASP A 82 5.71 0.74 2.29
CA ASP A 82 7.06 1.00 1.80
C ASP A 82 8.08 0.93 2.95
N GLU A 83 9.32 0.56 2.64
CA GLU A 83 10.42 0.36 3.61
C GLU A 83 10.12 -0.70 4.69
N PHE A 84 10.48 -1.96 4.41
CA PHE A 84 10.47 -3.07 5.38
C PHE A 84 11.80 -3.17 6.13
#